data_AF-A0A831YI41-F1
#
_entry.id   AF-A0A831YI41-F1
#
_cell.length_a   1.000
_cell.length_b   1.000
_cell.length_c   1.000
_cell.angle_alpha   90.00
_cell.angle_beta   90.00
_cell.angle_gamma   90.00
#
_symmetry.space_group_name_H-M   'P 1'
#
loop_
_entity.id
_entity.type
_entity.pdbx_description
1 polymer ?
#
loop_
_entity_poly.entity_id
_entity_poly.type
_entity_poly.pdbx_seq_one_letter_code
_entity_poly.pdbx_strand_id
1 'polypeptide(L)'
;MRQYLIRLIAPVNSTETWADEGSVFKVGLADPWDLLNGTRFAGLLVNGTAQRDFRVDKPMMLRTQYAEVYYWASVETPVNKTAGWMPKGAVLKFPDIVDFSDGTRLIKPTVREVVVEGPVVLKVEYAKRQHYVKIEGVNRMGGGWMRAPS
;
A
#
# COMPACT_ATOMS: atom_id res chain seq x y z
N MET A 1 -45.84 1.45 18.36
CA MET A 1 -44.46 1.71 17.94
C MET A 1 -44.38 1.42 16.45
N ARG A 2 -43.96 2.36 15.61
CA ARG A 2 -43.78 2.09 14.18
C ARG A 2 -42.36 1.62 13.94
N GLN A 3 -42.19 0.73 12.98
CA GLN A 3 -40.90 0.26 12.53
C GLN A 3 -40.75 0.55 11.05
N TYR A 4 -39.52 0.87 10.64
CA TYR A 4 -39.18 1.11 9.26
C TYR A 4 -38.11 0.12 8.80
N LEU A 5 -38.28 -0.38 7.57
CA LEU A 5 -37.33 -1.27 6.94
C LEU A 5 -36.10 -0.49 6.50
N ILE A 6 -34.92 -1.00 6.87
CA ILE A 6 -33.62 -0.49 6.45
C ILE A 6 -32.95 -1.55 5.60
N ARG A 7 -32.54 -1.15 4.40
CA ARG A 7 -31.75 -1.99 3.49
C ARG A 7 -30.36 -1.40 3.34
N LEU A 8 -29.36 -2.11 3.85
CA LEU A 8 -27.95 -1.78 3.65
C LEU A 8 -27.41 -2.63 2.51
N ILE A 9 -27.20 -2.01 1.35
CA ILE A 9 -26.59 -2.65 0.19
C ILE A 9 -25.09 -2.40 0.27
N ALA A 10 -24.32 -3.46 0.46
CA ALA A 10 -22.88 -3.43 0.57
C ALA A 10 -22.21 -4.32 -0.48
N PRO A 11 -20.96 -4.01 -0.89
CA PRO A 11 -20.21 -4.85 -1.82
C PRO A 11 -20.13 -6.32 -1.35
N VAL A 12 -20.07 -6.51 -0.02
CA VAL A 12 -20.17 -7.81 0.64
C VAL A 12 -21.07 -7.67 1.87
N ASN A 13 -21.86 -8.71 2.18
CA ASN A 13 -22.76 -8.77 3.33
C ASN A 13 -23.81 -7.65 3.37
N SER A 14 -24.60 -7.53 2.31
CA SER A 14 -25.82 -6.71 2.35
C SER A 14 -26.76 -7.21 3.44
N THR A 15 -27.42 -6.30 4.16
CA THR A 15 -28.32 -6.64 5.27
C THR A 15 -29.66 -5.92 5.14
N GLU A 16 -30.71 -6.55 5.66
CA GLU A 16 -32.02 -5.94 5.82
C GLU A 16 -32.46 -6.11 7.27
N THR A 17 -32.96 -5.03 7.88
CA THR A 17 -33.43 -5.06 9.25
C THR A 17 -34.57 -4.07 9.49
N TRP A 18 -35.39 -4.34 10.49
CA TRP A 18 -36.42 -3.43 10.97
C TRP A 18 -35.90 -2.65 12.16
N ALA A 19 -36.08 -1.34 12.15
CA ALA A 19 -35.68 -0.46 13.25
C ALA A 19 -36.83 0.45 13.67
N ASP A 20 -36.86 0.79 14.95
CA ASP A 20 -37.92 1.62 15.52
C ASP A 20 -37.84 3.06 15.01
N GLU A 21 -39.00 3.68 14.78
CA GLU A 21 -39.10 5.10 14.43
C GLU A 21 -38.40 5.97 15.48
N GLY A 22 -37.58 6.93 15.03
CA GLY A 22 -36.79 7.83 15.86
C GLY A 22 -35.48 7.26 16.40
N SER A 23 -35.22 5.96 16.19
CA SER A 23 -33.93 5.34 16.52
C SER A 23 -32.82 5.79 15.55
N VAL A 24 -31.57 5.43 15.87
CA VAL A 24 -30.40 5.68 15.02
C VAL A 24 -29.87 4.34 14.52
N PHE A 25 -29.86 4.17 13.21
CA PHE A 25 -29.21 3.05 12.55
C PHE A 25 -27.74 3.38 12.30
N LYS A 26 -26.85 2.51 12.78
CA LYS A 26 -25.40 2.64 12.63
C LYS A 26 -24.89 1.68 11.57
N VAL A 27 -24.18 2.18 10.57
CA VAL A 27 -23.52 1.34 9.56
C VAL A 27 -22.25 0.75 10.16
N GLY A 28 -22.31 -0.54 10.52
CA GLY A 28 -21.22 -1.29 11.17
C GLY A 28 -20.23 -1.97 10.22
N LEU A 29 -20.08 -1.47 9.00
CA LEU A 29 -19.08 -1.99 8.05
C LEU A 29 -17.68 -1.48 8.45
N ALA A 30 -16.66 -2.33 8.32
CA ALA A 30 -15.29 -1.99 8.67
C ALA A 30 -14.72 -0.89 7.77
N ASP A 31 -13.93 0.02 8.33
CA ASP A 31 -13.21 1.03 7.56
C ASP A 31 -11.91 1.39 8.31
N PRO A 32 -10.74 0.90 7.86
CA PRO A 32 -10.51 0.12 6.65
C PRO A 32 -11.02 -1.34 6.76
N TRP A 33 -11.27 -1.96 5.61
CA TRP A 33 -11.56 -3.38 5.48
C TRP A 33 -10.38 -4.11 4.83
N ASP A 34 -9.63 -4.84 5.65
CA ASP A 34 -8.44 -5.59 5.23
C ASP A 34 -8.82 -7.04 4.87
N LEU A 35 -8.48 -7.45 3.65
CA LEU A 35 -8.59 -8.82 3.19
C LEU A 35 -7.29 -9.58 3.42
N LEU A 36 -7.41 -10.88 3.71
CA LEU A 36 -6.26 -11.77 3.92
C LEU A 36 -5.38 -11.96 2.67
N ASN A 37 -5.85 -11.53 1.50
CA ASN A 37 -5.11 -11.59 0.25
C ASN A 37 -4.19 -10.37 0.00
N GLY A 38 -4.03 -9.49 0.99
CA GLY A 38 -3.20 -8.28 0.84
C GLY A 38 -3.89 -7.15 0.07
N THR A 39 -5.23 -7.13 0.04
CA THR A 39 -6.03 -6.00 -0.45
C THR A 39 -6.71 -5.30 0.71
N ARG A 40 -6.72 -3.97 0.70
CA ARG A 40 -7.40 -3.13 1.69
C ARG A 40 -8.35 -2.20 0.97
N PHE A 41 -9.60 -2.18 1.40
CA PHE A 41 -10.56 -1.16 1.02
C PHE A 41 -10.67 -0.12 2.13
N ALA A 42 -10.73 1.16 1.78
CA ALA A 42 -10.87 2.23 2.76
C ALA A 42 -11.72 3.39 2.21
N GLY A 43 -12.06 4.32 3.08
CA GLY A 43 -12.88 5.47 2.72
C GLY A 43 -14.29 5.02 2.38
N LEU A 44 -14.93 4.31 3.32
CA LEU A 44 -16.29 3.80 3.11
C LEU A 44 -17.26 4.99 3.00
N LEU A 45 -18.06 4.98 1.95
CA LEU A 45 -19.10 5.96 1.67
C LEU A 45 -20.46 5.28 1.75
N VAL A 46 -21.42 5.96 2.37
CA VAL A 46 -22.83 5.59 2.40
C VAL A 46 -23.61 6.66 1.65
N ASN A 47 -24.27 6.26 0.56
CA ASN A 47 -24.95 7.16 -0.38
C ASN A 47 -24.05 8.34 -0.81
N GLY A 48 -22.75 8.07 -1.01
CA GLY A 48 -21.76 9.06 -1.45
C GLY A 48 -21.14 9.92 -0.36
N THR A 49 -21.47 9.70 0.93
CA THR A 49 -20.95 10.50 2.05
C THR A 49 -20.26 9.64 3.10
N ALA A 50 -19.41 10.23 3.94
CA ALA A 50 -18.76 9.52 5.06
C ALA A 50 -19.69 9.31 6.27
N GLN A 51 -20.98 9.66 6.18
CA GLN A 51 -21.94 9.50 7.27
C GLN A 51 -22.13 8.01 7.64
N ARG A 52 -22.20 7.73 8.94
CA ARG A 52 -22.36 6.38 9.50
C ARG A 52 -23.64 6.18 10.30
N ASP A 53 -24.22 7.26 10.77
CA ASP A 53 -25.37 7.27 11.65
C ASP A 53 -26.57 7.89 10.93
N PHE A 54 -27.67 7.15 10.85
CA PHE A 54 -28.86 7.53 10.12
C PHE A 54 -30.08 7.48 11.02
N ARG A 55 -30.80 8.59 11.11
CA ARG A 55 -32.04 8.65 11.87
C ARG A 55 -33.16 7.92 11.13
N VAL A 56 -33.88 7.06 11.84
CA VAL A 56 -34.91 6.18 11.28
C VAL A 56 -36.27 6.87 11.37
N ASP A 57 -36.59 7.74 10.40
CA ASP A 57 -37.88 8.42 10.34
C ASP A 57 -38.78 7.89 9.21
N LYS A 58 -38.26 7.01 8.35
CA LYS A 58 -38.95 6.39 7.21
C LYS A 58 -38.16 5.15 6.73
N PRO A 59 -38.69 4.33 5.81
CA PRO A 59 -37.90 3.28 5.18
C PRO A 59 -36.67 3.85 4.47
N MET A 60 -35.53 3.18 4.59
CA MET A 60 -34.24 3.67 4.08
C MET A 60 -33.52 2.62 3.23
N MET A 61 -32.91 3.10 2.15
CA MET A 61 -31.95 2.33 1.36
C MET A 61 -30.59 3.02 1.45
N LEU A 62 -29.63 2.32 2.03
CA LEU A 62 -28.27 2.78 2.24
C LEU A 62 -27.35 1.98 1.32
N ARG A 63 -26.81 2.60 0.29
CA ARG A 63 -25.85 1.99 -0.62
C ARG A 63 -24.45 2.35 -0.19
N THR A 64 -23.58 1.35 -0.08
CA THR A 64 -22.21 1.55 0.38
C THR A 64 -21.19 1.20 -0.69
N GLN A 65 -20.07 1.91 -0.64
CA GLN A 65 -18.92 1.69 -1.51
C GLN A 65 -17.65 2.14 -0.79
N TYR A 66 -16.50 1.58 -1.13
CA TYR A 66 -15.20 2.09 -0.67
C TYR A 66 -14.59 2.94 -1.78
N ALA A 67 -14.12 4.13 -1.42
CA ALA A 67 -13.52 5.06 -2.37
C ALA A 67 -12.06 4.73 -2.68
N GLU A 68 -11.39 4.02 -1.77
CA GLU A 68 -9.94 3.80 -1.84
C GLU A 68 -9.60 2.31 -1.86
N VAL A 69 -8.59 1.96 -2.65
CA VAL A 69 -8.03 0.60 -2.74
C VAL A 69 -6.54 0.68 -2.52
N TYR A 70 -6.06 -0.12 -1.57
CA TYR A 70 -4.65 -0.29 -1.25
C TYR A 70 -4.25 -1.75 -1.40
N TYR A 71 -2.97 -1.96 -1.71
CA TYR A 71 -2.37 -3.28 -1.77
C TYR A 71 -1.16 -3.37 -0.85
N TRP A 72 -0.98 -4.53 -0.24
CA TRP A 72 0.20 -4.79 0.58
C TRP A 72 1.43 -4.95 -0.32
N ALA A 73 2.45 -4.14 -0.08
CA ALA A 73 3.73 -4.24 -0.75
C ALA A 73 4.79 -4.66 0.28
N SER A 74 5.53 -5.72 -0.01
CA SER A 74 6.71 -6.16 0.74
C SER A 74 7.90 -6.20 -0.19
N VAL A 75 8.84 -5.28 0.03
CA VAL A 75 10.05 -5.14 -0.76
C VAL A 75 11.26 -5.53 0.09
N GLU A 76 12.08 -6.41 -0.45
CA GLU A 76 13.38 -6.75 0.09
C GLU A 76 14.48 -6.23 -0.84
N THR A 77 15.43 -5.50 -0.28
CA THR A 77 16.65 -5.04 -0.95
C THR A 77 17.87 -5.59 -0.20
N PRO A 78 19.09 -5.50 -0.75
CA PRO A 78 20.29 -5.96 -0.05
C PRO A 78 20.58 -5.18 1.25
N VAL A 79 19.94 -4.02 1.45
CA VAL A 79 20.18 -3.15 2.60
C VAL A 79 19.08 -3.28 3.65
N ASN A 80 17.84 -3.51 3.23
CA ASN A 80 16.69 -3.51 4.12
C ASN A 80 15.50 -4.29 3.56
N LYS A 81 14.53 -4.55 4.44
CA LYS A 81 13.20 -5.01 4.07
C LYS A 81 12.16 -4.01 4.56
N THR A 82 11.27 -3.60 3.67
CA THR A 82 10.18 -2.65 3.97
C THR A 82 8.86 -3.23 3.52
N ALA A 83 7.84 -3.13 4.35
CA ALA A 83 6.50 -3.56 4.00
C ALA A 83 5.44 -2.57 4.47
N GLY A 84 4.35 -2.43 3.71
CA GLY A 84 3.27 -1.52 4.04
C GLY A 84 2.16 -1.50 2.99
N TRP A 85 1.06 -0.84 3.33
CA TRP A 85 -0.04 -0.58 2.43
C TRP A 85 0.29 0.55 1.47
N MET A 86 0.15 0.30 0.18
CA MET A 86 0.40 1.26 -0.88
C MET A 86 -0.90 1.50 -1.66
N PRO A 87 -1.21 2.75 -2.04
CA PRO A 87 -2.39 3.01 -2.86
C PRO A 87 -2.25 2.34 -4.22
N LYS A 88 -3.35 1.88 -4.79
CA LYS A 88 -3.37 1.36 -6.16
C LYS A 88 -2.81 2.42 -7.11
N GLY A 89 -1.89 2.01 -7.99
CA GLY A 89 -1.19 2.88 -8.92
C GLY A 89 0.05 3.58 -8.35
N ALA A 90 0.40 3.34 -7.07
CA ALA A 90 1.66 3.84 -6.51
C ALA A 90 2.86 3.28 -7.30
N VAL A 91 3.89 4.11 -7.48
CA VAL A 91 5.13 3.71 -8.16
C VAL A 91 6.24 3.55 -7.13
N LEU A 92 6.68 2.32 -6.91
CA LEU A 92 7.87 2.01 -6.12
C LEU A 92 9.10 2.23 -7.00
N LYS A 93 10.05 3.06 -6.55
CA LYS A 93 11.28 3.38 -7.30
C LYS A 93 12.51 2.88 -6.56
N PHE A 94 13.45 2.32 -7.31
CA PHE A 94 14.71 1.80 -6.79
C PHE A 94 15.87 2.57 -7.41
N PRO A 95 16.83 3.04 -6.59
CA PRO A 95 17.94 3.83 -7.10
C PRO A 95 18.85 2.98 -8.00
N ASP A 96 19.42 3.59 -9.03
CA ASP A 96 20.38 2.89 -9.91
C ASP A 96 21.68 2.52 -9.17
N ILE A 97 21.99 3.24 -8.09
CA ILE A 97 23.19 3.12 -7.28
C ILE A 97 22.83 3.20 -5.80
N VAL A 98 23.37 2.29 -5.01
CA VAL A 98 23.37 2.36 -3.54
C VAL A 98 24.82 2.44 -3.08
N ASP A 99 25.19 3.55 -2.45
CA ASP A 99 26.53 3.76 -1.89
C ASP A 99 26.50 3.51 -0.38
N PHE A 100 27.42 2.69 0.12
CA PHE A 100 27.52 2.35 1.55
C PHE A 100 28.43 3.29 2.32
N SER A 101 29.06 4.27 1.66
CA SER A 101 30.04 5.21 2.25
C SER A 101 31.29 4.55 2.85
N ASP A 102 31.45 3.23 2.71
CA ASP A 102 32.62 2.45 3.11
C ASP A 102 33.56 2.15 1.91
N GLY A 103 33.36 2.87 0.80
CA GLY A 103 34.01 2.60 -0.48
C GLY A 103 33.38 1.47 -1.27
N THR A 104 32.26 0.89 -0.85
CA THR A 104 31.49 -0.08 -1.62
C THR A 104 30.21 0.56 -2.18
N ARG A 105 29.86 0.20 -3.42
CA ARG A 105 28.53 0.51 -3.97
C ARG A 105 27.91 -0.66 -4.71
N LEU A 106 26.58 -0.72 -4.72
CA LEU A 106 25.78 -1.59 -5.56
C LEU A 106 25.24 -0.80 -6.75
N ILE A 107 25.25 -1.42 -7.94
CA ILE A 107 24.73 -0.82 -9.16
C ILE A 107 23.84 -1.79 -9.94
N LYS A 108 23.02 -1.25 -10.84
CA LYS A 108 22.14 -2.01 -11.75
C LYS A 108 21.13 -2.87 -10.98
N PRO A 109 20.09 -2.25 -10.42
CA PRO A 109 19.01 -3.00 -9.79
C PRO A 109 18.31 -3.91 -10.82
N THR A 110 17.79 -5.06 -10.37
CA THR A 110 17.00 -5.98 -11.20
C THR A 110 15.74 -5.33 -11.76
N VAL A 111 15.18 -4.37 -11.02
CA VAL A 111 14.04 -3.57 -11.43
C VAL A 111 14.23 -2.14 -10.93
N ARG A 112 13.89 -1.16 -11.77
CA ARG A 112 14.02 0.27 -11.44
C ARG A 112 12.74 0.84 -10.86
N GLU A 113 11.61 0.34 -11.32
CA GLU A 113 10.30 0.77 -10.85
C GLU A 113 9.26 -0.33 -10.99
N VAL A 114 8.28 -0.31 -10.08
CA VAL A 114 7.11 -1.20 -10.12
C VAL A 114 5.87 -0.39 -9.78
N VAL A 115 4.83 -0.54 -10.60
CA VAL A 115 3.50 0.02 -10.32
C VAL A 115 2.71 -0.97 -9.48
N VAL A 116 2.08 -0.49 -8.41
CA VAL A 116 1.28 -1.30 -7.48
C VAL A 116 -0.15 -1.44 -8.03
N GLU A 117 -0.38 -2.44 -8.87
CA GLU A 117 -1.72 -2.79 -9.37
C GLU A 117 -2.40 -3.92 -8.59
N GLY A 118 -1.67 -4.55 -7.68
CA GLY A 118 -2.10 -5.64 -6.81
C GLY A 118 -1.11 -5.83 -5.66
N PRO A 119 -1.31 -6.82 -4.78
CA PRO A 119 -0.33 -7.16 -3.74
C PRO A 119 1.03 -7.48 -4.35
N VAL A 120 2.09 -6.89 -3.81
CA VAL A 120 3.46 -7.02 -4.34
C VAL A 120 4.36 -7.68 -3.30
N VAL A 121 5.04 -8.75 -3.70
CA VAL A 121 6.19 -9.30 -2.99
C VAL A 121 7.37 -9.26 -3.94
N LEU A 122 8.36 -8.43 -3.64
CA LEU A 122 9.46 -8.13 -4.55
C LEU A 122 10.80 -8.25 -3.84
N LYS A 123 11.74 -8.94 -4.48
CA LYS A 123 13.16 -8.91 -4.11
C LYS A 123 13.92 -8.15 -5.19
N VAL A 124 14.54 -7.04 -4.79
CA VAL A 124 15.38 -6.22 -5.65
C VAL A 124 16.82 -6.60 -5.39
N GLU A 125 17.52 -7.06 -6.41
CA GLU A 125 18.94 -7.37 -6.33
C GLU A 125 19.73 -6.38 -7.18
N TYR A 126 21.01 -6.24 -6.90
CA TYR A 126 21.90 -5.37 -7.68
C TYR A 126 22.98 -6.23 -8.30
N ALA A 127 23.09 -6.16 -9.63
CA ALA A 127 23.89 -7.11 -10.39
C ALA A 127 25.40 -6.97 -10.16
N LYS A 128 25.89 -5.86 -9.59
CA LYS A 128 27.33 -5.63 -9.40
C LYS A 128 27.63 -4.90 -8.11
N ARG A 129 28.61 -5.44 -7.37
CA ARG A 129 29.33 -4.77 -6.29
C ARG A 129 30.61 -4.15 -6.85
N GLN A 130 30.84 -2.88 -6.55
CA GLN A 130 32.07 -2.15 -6.91
C GLN A 130 32.76 -1.63 -5.66
N HIS A 131 34.07 -1.56 -5.70
CA HIS A 131 34.91 -0.98 -4.64
C HIS A 131 35.64 0.26 -5.16
N TYR A 132 35.74 1.27 -4.33
CA TYR A 132 36.57 2.44 -4.54
C TYR A 132 38.00 2.08 -4.19
N VAL A 133 38.90 2.16 -5.17
CA VAL A 133 40.33 1.90 -4.95
C VAL A 133 41.07 3.22 -5.08
N LYS A 134 41.71 3.64 -3.99
CA LYS A 134 42.67 4.75 -3.99
C LYS A 134 44.08 4.15 -4.01
N ILE A 135 44.80 4.35 -5.10
CA ILE A 135 46.21 3.93 -5.19
C ILE A 135 47.07 5.14 -4.80
N GLU A 136 47.73 5.07 -3.65
CA GLU A 136 48.72 6.08 -3.25
C GLU A 136 50.11 5.67 -3.78
N GLY A 137 50.37 6.06 -5.04
CA GLY A 137 51.71 6.01 -5.62
C GLY A 137 52.37 7.38 -5.54
N VAL A 138 53.65 7.42 -5.16
CA VAL A 138 54.44 8.61 -4.75
C VAL A 138 54.43 9.82 -5.71
N ASN A 139 53.86 9.78 -6.91
CA ASN A 139 53.81 10.98 -7.78
C ASN A 139 52.57 11.15 -8.69
N ARG A 140 51.44 10.47 -8.44
CA ARG A 140 50.19 10.77 -9.20
C ARG A 140 48.94 10.32 -8.45
N MET A 141 48.14 11.28 -7.97
CA MET A 141 46.81 10.98 -7.43
C MET A 141 45.85 10.66 -8.57
N GLY A 142 45.32 9.43 -8.57
CA GLY A 142 44.18 9.01 -9.38
C GLY A 142 43.34 8.02 -8.60
N GLY A 143 42.06 8.33 -8.37
CA GLY A 143 41.09 7.44 -7.72
C GLY A 143 40.04 6.97 -8.71
N GLY A 144 39.58 5.72 -8.60
CA GLY A 144 38.61 5.14 -9.53
C GLY A 144 37.84 3.96 -8.94
N TRP A 145 36.66 3.70 -9.51
CA TRP A 145 35.81 2.57 -9.13
C TRP A 145 36.21 1.31 -9.92
N MET A 146 36.50 0.22 -9.22
CA MET A 146 36.80 -1.09 -9.82
C MET A 146 35.71 -2.11 -9.49
N ARG A 147 35.57 -3.12 -10.35
CA ARG A 147 34.70 -4.28 -10.07
C ARG A 147 35.35 -5.18 -9.04
N ALA A 148 34.56 -5.75 -8.13
CA ALA A 148 35.02 -6.81 -7.25
C ALA A 148 35.38 -8.07 -8.07
N PRO A 149 36.42 -8.84 -7.70
CA PRO A 149 36.63 -10.18 -8.25
C PRO A 149 35.46 -11.10 -7.84
N SER A 150 35.06 -11.99 -8.77
CA SER A 150 34.01 -13.00 -8.63
C SER A 150 34.42 -14.17 -7.75
#